data_AF-A0A382F8Q5-F1
#
_entry.id   AF-A0A382F8Q5-F1
#
_cell.length_a   1.000
_cell.length_b   1.000
_cell.length_c   1.000
_cell.angle_alpha   90.00
_cell.angle_beta   90.00
_cell.angle_gamma   90.00
#
_symmetry.space_group_name_H-M   'P 1'
#
loop_
_entity.id
_entity.type
_entity.pdbx_description
1 polymer ?
#
loop_
_entity_poly.entity_id
_entity_poly.type
_entity_poly.pdbx_seq_one_letter_code
_entity_poly.pdbx_strand_id
1 'polypeptide(L)'
;QDETHTYLYWEFPAYNGQQAVRLGKWKGIRKNIFDGNLIIELYDLESDIQEQNDLAAENKDVVKRIGMIMKREHVPSTLDRFKIVQLGDK
;
A
#
# COMPACT_ATOMS: atom_id res chain seq x y z
N GLN A 1 -5.53 18.09 19.63
CA GLN A 1 -5.15 18.39 18.24
C GLN A 1 -5.47 17.12 17.46
N ASP A 2 -6.72 16.97 17.03
CA ASP A 2 -7.12 15.87 16.16
C ASP A 2 -6.79 16.27 14.73
N GLU A 3 -5.52 16.11 14.36
CA GLU A 3 -5.20 16.00 12.93
C GLU A 3 -5.78 14.67 12.48
N THR A 4 -7.06 14.69 12.09
CA THR A 4 -7.71 13.55 11.46
C THR A 4 -6.93 13.23 10.19
N HIS A 5 -5.99 12.31 10.29
CA HIS A 5 -5.24 11.82 9.14
C HIS A 5 -6.24 11.12 8.22
N THR A 6 -6.49 11.73 7.06
CA THR A 6 -7.38 11.16 6.04
C THR A 6 -6.93 9.75 5.64
N TYR A 7 -5.62 9.50 5.64
CA TYR A 7 -5.01 8.20 5.42
C TYR A 7 -3.70 8.06 6.20
N LEU A 8 -3.30 6.81 6.43
CA LEU A 8 -1.96 6.44 6.87
C LEU A 8 -1.27 5.68 5.74
N TYR A 9 0.00 6.00 5.48
CA TYR A 9 0.84 5.29 4.52
C TYR A 9 2.10 4.82 5.23
N TRP A 10 2.52 3.59 4.91
CA TRP A 10 3.82 3.08 5.32
C TRP A 10 4.35 2.11 4.27
N GLU A 11 5.68 2.04 4.18
CA GLU A 11 6.38 1.08 3.33
C GLU A 11 7.42 0.31 4.14
N PHE A 12 7.62 -0.94 3.74
CA PHE A 12 8.58 -1.82 4.36
C PHE A 12 9.38 -2.53 3.27
N PRO A 13 10.62 -2.10 3.02
CA PRO A 13 11.42 -2.71 1.96
C PRO A 13 11.93 -4.13 2.31
N ALA A 14 11.89 -4.56 3.56
CA ALA A 14 12.14 -5.97 3.90
C ALA A 14 10.97 -6.89 3.48
N TYR A 15 11.16 -8.21 3.54
CA TYR A 15 10.20 -9.22 3.01
C TYR A 15 9.78 -8.97 1.55
N ASN A 16 10.77 -8.85 0.66
CA ASN A 16 10.57 -8.59 -0.77
C ASN A 16 9.79 -7.28 -1.08
N GLY A 17 9.76 -6.33 -0.16
CA GLY A 17 9.15 -5.01 -0.38
C GLY A 17 7.64 -5.03 -0.24
N GLN A 18 7.13 -4.14 0.61
CA GLN A 18 5.72 -4.00 0.91
C GLN A 18 5.33 -2.52 1.00
N GLN A 19 4.12 -2.20 0.55
CA GLN A 19 3.50 -0.89 0.74
C GLN A 19 2.08 -1.10 1.25
N ALA A 20 1.67 -0.26 2.19
CA ALA A 20 0.31 -0.30 2.72
C ALA A 20 -0.24 1.10 2.95
N VAL A 21 -1.54 1.23 2.73
CA VAL A 21 -2.32 2.44 2.98
C VAL A 21 -3.55 2.06 3.77
N ARG A 22 -3.81 2.79 4.85
CA ARG A 22 -5.08 2.73 5.57
C ARG A 22 -5.88 4.00 5.30
N LEU A 23 -7.04 3.86 4.67
CA LEU A 23 -7.95 4.93 4.30
C LEU A 23 -9.30 4.69 4.99
N GLY A 24 -9.47 5.22 6.20
CA GLY A 24 -10.64 4.94 7.04
C GLY A 24 -10.72 3.44 7.37
N LYS A 25 -11.79 2.79 6.91
CA LYS A 25 -12.02 1.34 7.05
C LYS A 25 -11.22 0.48 6.07
N TRP A 26 -10.76 1.07 4.98
CA TRP A 26 -10.07 0.34 3.93
C TRP A 26 -8.59 0.22 4.24
N LYS A 27 -8.04 -0.98 4.06
CA LYS A 27 -6.60 -1.22 4.05
C LYS A 27 -6.23 -1.78 2.69
N GLY A 28 -5.40 -1.05 1.96
CA GLY A 28 -4.80 -1.54 0.74
C GLY A 28 -3.36 -1.91 1.01
N ILE A 29 -2.95 -3.10 0.59
CA ILE A 29 -1.60 -3.61 0.77
C ILE A 29 -1.08 -4.18 -0.53
N ARG A 30 0.22 -4.01 -0.75
CA ARG A 30 0.95 -4.56 -1.87
C ARG A 30 2.20 -5.23 -1.32
N LYS A 31 2.38 -6.52 -1.61
CA LYS A 31 3.49 -7.35 -1.11
C LYS A 31 4.34 -7.85 -2.29
N ASN A 32 5.58 -8.27 -1.99
CA ASN A 32 6.50 -8.85 -2.96
C ASN A 32 6.82 -7.90 -4.13
N ILE A 33 6.99 -6.62 -3.83
CA ILE A 33 7.25 -5.59 -4.83
C ILE A 33 8.55 -5.86 -5.60
N PHE A 34 9.58 -6.35 -4.91
CA PHE A 34 10.86 -6.72 -5.53
C PHE A 34 10.74 -7.90 -6.52
N ASP A 35 9.72 -8.75 -6.38
CA ASP A 35 9.44 -9.83 -7.32
C ASP A 35 8.65 -9.34 -8.56
N GLY A 36 8.36 -8.04 -8.64
CA GLY A 36 7.55 -7.45 -9.72
C GLY A 36 6.05 -7.48 -9.45
N ASN A 37 5.62 -7.89 -8.25
CA ASN A 37 4.20 -7.87 -7.91
C ASN A 37 3.72 -6.42 -7.71
N LEU A 38 2.85 -5.96 -8.62
CA LEU A 38 2.20 -4.65 -8.51
C LEU A 38 0.73 -4.71 -8.08
N ILE A 39 0.25 -5.89 -7.67
CA ILE A 39 -1.15 -6.09 -7.30
C ILE A 39 -1.41 -5.49 -5.93
N ILE A 40 -2.45 -4.66 -5.85
CA ILE A 40 -2.95 -4.10 -4.59
C ILE A 40 -4.12 -4.96 -4.14
N GLU A 41 -3.96 -5.61 -3.00
CA GLU A 41 -5.05 -6.26 -2.27
C GLU A 41 -5.78 -5.22 -1.42
N LEU A 42 -7.09 -5.37 -1.25
CA LEU A 42 -7.92 -4.43 -0.50
C LEU A 42 -8.78 -5.18 0.53
N TYR A 43 -8.69 -4.76 1.78
CA TYR A 43 -9.44 -5.35 2.89
C TYR A 43 -10.28 -4.29 3.60
N ASP A 44 -11.45 -4.68 4.09
CA ASP A 44 -12.29 -3.87 4.98
C ASP A 44 -11.98 -4.24 6.43
N LEU A 45 -11.23 -3.39 7.15
CA LEU A 45 -10.81 -3.65 8.52
C LEU A 45 -11.96 -3.56 9.54
N GLU A 46 -13.10 -2.97 9.19
CA GLU A 46 -14.26 -2.94 10.09
C GLU A 46 -15.00 -4.27 10.09
N SER A 47 -15.12 -4.90 8.91
CA SER A 47 -15.83 -6.19 8.76
C SER A 47 -14.90 -7.40 8.78
N ASP A 48 -13.64 -7.22 8.39
CA ASP A 48 -12.65 -8.29 8.20
C ASP A 48 -11.27 -7.88 8.75
N ILE A 49 -11.19 -7.83 10.08
CA ILE A 49 -9.96 -7.49 10.80
C ILE A 49 -8.83 -8.52 10.58
N GLN A 50 -9.18 -9.72 10.10
CA GLN A 50 -8.24 -10.80 9.80
C GLN A 50 -7.71 -10.75 8.36
N GLU A 51 -8.17 -9.79 7.54
CA GLU A 51 -7.70 -9.59 6.16
C GLU A 51 -7.84 -10.86 5.30
N GLN A 52 -8.96 -11.58 5.43
CA GLN A 52 -9.18 -12.85 4.76
C GLN A 52 -9.83 -12.70 3.37
N ASN A 53 -10.57 -11.61 3.14
CA ASN A 53 -11.37 -11.40 1.94
C ASN A 53 -10.79 -10.21 1.15
N ASP A 54 -10.12 -10.52 0.03
CA ASP A 54 -9.66 -9.49 -0.89
C ASP A 54 -10.84 -8.91 -1.70
N LEU A 55 -11.18 -7.67 -1.39
CA LEU A 55 -12.26 -6.89 -2.01
C LEU A 55 -11.75 -5.99 -3.15
N ALA A 56 -10.49 -6.14 -3.58
CA ALA A 56 -9.88 -5.28 -4.60
C ALA A 56 -10.61 -5.38 -5.95
N ALA A 57 -11.06 -6.57 -6.32
CA ALA A 57 -11.79 -6.80 -7.57
C ALA A 57 -13.17 -6.11 -7.58
N GLU A 58 -13.81 -6.03 -6.41
CA GLU A 58 -15.14 -5.44 -6.24
C GLU A 58 -15.09 -3.92 -6.05
N ASN A 59 -14.03 -3.40 -5.42
CA ASN A 59 -13.90 -1.98 -5.06
C ASN A 59 -12.75 -1.29 -5.81
N LYS A 60 -12.76 -1.37 -7.14
CA LYS A 60 -11.70 -0.84 -8.02
C LYS A 60 -11.46 0.66 -7.83
N ASP A 61 -12.48 1.44 -7.49
CA ASP A 61 -12.33 2.87 -7.23
C ASP A 61 -11.50 3.16 -5.98
N VAL A 62 -11.68 2.36 -4.92
CA VAL A 62 -10.88 2.45 -3.70
C VAL A 62 -9.45 2.03 -3.97
N VAL A 63 -9.26 0.93 -4.70
CA VAL A 63 -7.92 0.46 -5.12
C VAL A 63 -7.18 1.53 -5.91
N LYS A 64 -7.83 2.19 -6.88
CA LYS A 64 -7.24 3.31 -7.64
C LYS A 64 -6.82 4.44 -6.71
N ARG A 65 -7.66 4.80 -5.75
CA ARG A 65 -7.40 5.87 -4.78
C ARG A 65 -6.20 5.54 -3.89
N ILE A 66 -6.11 4.30 -3.42
CA ILE A 66 -4.97 3.80 -2.65
C ILE A 66 -3.70 3.78 -3.50
N GLY A 67 -3.75 3.29 -4.74
CA GLY A 67 -2.61 3.28 -5.64
C GLY A 67 -2.07 4.70 -5.91
N MET A 68 -2.95 5.70 -6.00
CA MET A 68 -2.53 7.10 -6.08
C MET A 68 -1.83 7.59 -4.81
N ILE A 69 -2.33 7.22 -3.63
CA ILE A 69 -1.68 7.54 -2.34
C ILE A 69 -0.29 6.88 -2.27
N MET A 70 -0.19 5.57 -2.55
CA MET A 70 1.08 4.85 -2.56
C MET A 70 2.11 5.52 -3.48
N LYS A 71 1.70 5.91 -4.70
CA LYS A 71 2.60 6.58 -5.65
C LYS A 71 3.00 8.00 -5.19
N ARG A 72 2.09 8.72 -4.53
CA ARG A 72 2.32 10.09 -4.07
C ARG A 72 3.24 10.16 -2.85
N GLU A 73 3.03 9.25 -1.91
CA GLU A 73 3.72 9.22 -0.62
C GLU A 73 5.02 8.40 -0.65
N HIS A 74 5.21 7.56 -1.66
CA HIS A 74 6.46 6.85 -1.85
C HIS A 74 7.61 7.83 -2.07
N VAL A 75 8.64 7.70 -1.22
CA VAL A 75 9.85 8.51 -1.29
C VAL A 75 11.04 7.57 -1.51
N PRO A 76 11.83 7.76 -2.58
CA PRO A 76 13.02 6.95 -2.82
C PRO A 76 13.95 7.01 -1.62
N SER A 77 14.34 5.84 -1.12
CA SER A 77 15.38 5.75 -0.09
C SER A 77 16.75 6.10 -0.68
N THR A 78 17.57 6.81 0.10
CA THR A 78 18.95 7.16 -0.29
C THR A 78 19.89 5.95 -0.27
N LEU A 79 19.52 4.90 0.45
CA LEU A 79 20.26 3.65 0.56
C LEU A 79 19.88 2.70 -0.56
N ASP A 80 20.84 2.28 -1.39
CA ASP A 80 20.60 1.45 -2.57
C ASP A 80 19.88 0.13 -2.27
N ARG A 81 20.15 -0.49 -1.11
CA ARG A 81 19.48 -1.74 -0.69
C ARG A 81 17.97 -1.57 -0.43
N PHE A 82 17.52 -0.34 -0.20
CA PHE A 82 16.12 -0.01 0.07
C PHE A 82 15.43 0.64 -1.13
N LYS A 83 16.14 0.85 -2.24
CA LYS A 83 15.56 1.34 -3.50
C LYS A 83 14.73 0.24 -4.15
N ILE A 84 13.49 0.58 -4.46
CA ILE A 84 12.54 -0.29 -5.12
C ILE A 84 12.48 0.09 -6.60
N VAL A 85 13.32 -0.55 -7.41
CA VAL A 85 13.40 -0.28 -8.87
C VAL A 85 12.05 -0.47 -9.57
N GLN A 86 11.21 -1.36 -9.06
CA GLN A 86 9.85 -1.61 -9.57
C GLN A 86 8.88 -0.44 -9.34
N LEU A 87 9.23 0.50 -8.47
CA LEU A 87 8.49 1.75 -8.26
C LEU A 87 9.12 2.94 -8.99
N GLY A 88 10.25 2.73 -9.68
CA GLY A 88 10.94 3.74 -10.46
C GLY A 88 12.13 4.39 -9.75
N ASP A 89 12.56 3.85 -8.61
CA ASP A 89 13.76 4.31 -7.92
C ASP A 89 15.00 4.13 -8.82
N LYS A 90 15.84 5.17 -8.88
CA LYS A 90 17.09 5.21 -9.64
C LYS A 90 18.31 5.22 -8.74
#